data_AF-A0A2T7F1A5-F1
#
_entry.id   AF-A0A2T7F1A5-F1
#
_cell.length_a   1.000
_cell.length_b   1.000
_cell.length_c   1.000
_cell.angle_alpha   90.00
_cell.angle_beta   90.00
_cell.angle_gamma   90.00
#
_symmetry.space_group_name_H-M   'P 1'
#
loop_
_entity.id
_entity.type
_entity.pdbx_description
1 polymer ?
#
loop_
_entity_poly.entity_id
_entity_poly.type
_entity_poly.pdbx_seq_one_letter_code
_entity_poly.pdbx_strand_id
1 'polypeptide(L)'
;MTSAHSKLYSDDVSLVVVVVDTNPFFWAAAALPFADFFANLVHFVNSLLLLNHLNRVVVIAAGVSSCAYIFDSNDASPSGGVGVMATFDKASRKVEEFIAQDARATAGNSSVASANAASLLSGALSLALCYIQRIFRSGTRHPQPRILCLQGSPDGPEQYVAVMNSIFSAQRSMVPIDSCIVGTQDSAFLQQASYITGGVYLKPQELNGLFQYLAMFLP
;
A
#
# COMPACT_ATOMS: atom_id res chain seq x y z
N MET A 1 27.94 17.82 -24.36
CA MET A 1 26.53 18.07 -24.03
C MET A 1 25.80 16.74 -24.08
N THR A 2 25.69 16.07 -22.94
CA THR A 2 24.99 14.79 -22.81
C THR A 2 23.49 15.08 -22.77
N SER A 3 22.79 14.74 -23.85
CA SER A 3 21.32 14.77 -23.91
C SER A 3 20.76 14.01 -22.72
N ALA A 4 20.06 14.70 -21.83
CA ALA A 4 19.23 14.07 -20.83
C ALA A 4 18.28 13.11 -21.56
N HIS A 5 18.32 11.81 -21.22
CA HIS A 5 17.22 10.94 -21.55
C HIS A 5 15.99 11.53 -20.85
N SER A 6 15.21 12.32 -21.58
CA SER A 6 13.83 12.61 -21.24
C SER A 6 13.17 11.25 -21.07
N LYS A 7 12.95 10.82 -19.82
CA LYS A 7 12.03 9.73 -19.55
C LYS A 7 10.70 10.23 -20.09
N LEU A 8 10.31 9.74 -21.26
CA LEU A 8 8.95 9.91 -21.76
C LEU A 8 8.06 9.16 -20.77
N TYR A 9 7.66 9.85 -19.70
CA TYR A 9 6.48 9.47 -18.95
C TYR A 9 5.35 9.51 -19.97
N SER A 10 4.67 8.38 -20.19
CA SER A 10 3.36 8.50 -20.79
C SER A 10 2.47 9.03 -19.67
N ASP A 11 2.04 10.29 -19.79
CA ASP A 11 1.23 10.97 -18.77
C ASP A 11 -0.03 10.18 -18.39
N ASP A 12 -0.44 9.22 -19.23
CA ASP A 12 -1.65 8.44 -19.03
C ASP A 12 -1.48 7.15 -18.21
N VAL A 13 -0.24 6.70 -17.91
CA VAL A 13 -0.03 5.37 -17.28
C VAL A 13 0.45 5.48 -15.84
N SER A 14 -0.41 5.08 -14.90
CA SER A 14 -0.11 5.13 -13.48
C SER A 14 0.31 3.76 -12.92
N LEU A 15 1.30 3.78 -12.03
CA LEU A 15 1.66 2.64 -11.17
C LEU A 15 1.31 3.00 -9.73
N VAL A 16 0.28 2.36 -9.19
CA VAL A 16 -0.15 2.58 -7.80
C VAL A 16 0.28 1.39 -6.95
N VAL A 17 1.12 1.64 -5.95
CA VAL A 17 1.48 0.65 -4.95
C VAL A 17 0.71 0.95 -3.68
N VAL A 18 -0.26 0.09 -3.34
CA VAL A 18 -1.08 0.21 -2.15
C VAL A 18 -0.43 -0.60 -1.02
N VAL A 19 -0.06 0.07 0.06
CA VAL A 19 0.37 -0.55 1.31
C VAL A 19 -0.82 -0.62 2.24
N VAL A 20 -1.15 -1.82 2.71
CA VAL A 20 -2.32 -2.09 3.55
C VAL A 20 -1.86 -2.60 4.90
N ASP A 21 -2.26 -1.92 5.95
CA ASP A 21 -2.06 -2.38 7.32
C ASP A 21 -2.97 -3.58 7.62
N THR A 22 -2.37 -4.71 8.00
CA THR A 22 -3.08 -5.95 8.35
C THR A 22 -2.88 -6.33 9.82
N ASN A 23 -2.60 -5.34 10.68
CA ASN A 23 -2.37 -5.58 12.10
C ASN A 23 -3.62 -6.16 12.81
N PRO A 24 -3.58 -7.42 13.28
CA PRO A 24 -4.75 -8.07 13.86
C PRO A 24 -5.22 -7.41 15.17
N PHE A 25 -4.32 -6.78 15.92
CA PHE A 25 -4.66 -6.12 17.19
C PHE A 25 -5.49 -4.85 16.95
N PHE A 26 -5.16 -4.09 15.91
CA PHE A 26 -5.95 -2.92 15.52
C PHE A 26 -7.31 -3.35 14.98
N TRP A 27 -7.33 -4.28 14.02
CA TRP A 27 -8.56 -4.70 13.35
C TRP A 27 -9.56 -5.43 14.27
N ALA A 28 -9.09 -6.02 15.38
CA ALA A 28 -9.96 -6.59 16.40
C ALA A 28 -10.79 -5.54 17.17
N ALA A 29 -10.29 -4.30 17.28
CA ALA A 29 -10.94 -3.20 18.00
C ALA A 29 -11.43 -2.07 17.06
N ALA A 30 -11.22 -2.22 15.75
CA ALA A 30 -11.58 -1.22 14.77
C ALA A 30 -13.10 -1.09 14.62
N ALA A 31 -13.58 0.14 14.40
CA ALA A 31 -15.00 0.41 14.17
C ALA A 31 -15.50 -0.14 12.83
N LEU A 32 -14.61 -0.25 11.83
CA LEU A 32 -14.90 -0.86 10.53
C LEU A 32 -14.28 -2.27 10.49
N PRO A 33 -15.08 -3.33 10.24
CA PRO A 33 -14.53 -4.67 10.06
C PRO A 33 -13.53 -4.71 8.90
N PHE A 34 -12.46 -5.50 9.07
CA PHE A 34 -11.42 -5.63 8.04
C PHE A 34 -11.99 -6.09 6.68
N ALA A 35 -13.02 -6.96 6.69
CA ALA A 35 -13.66 -7.44 5.46
C ALA A 35 -14.30 -6.28 4.65
N ASP A 36 -15.00 -5.37 5.32
CA ASP A 36 -15.64 -4.22 4.68
C ASP A 36 -14.60 -3.20 4.20
N PHE A 37 -13.55 -2.99 4.99
CA PHE A 37 -12.39 -2.19 4.59
C PHE A 37 -11.75 -2.75 3.31
N PHE A 38 -11.47 -4.06 3.30
CA PHE A 38 -10.83 -4.72 2.17
C PHE A 38 -11.73 -4.72 0.94
N ALA A 39 -13.05 -4.91 1.09
CA ALA A 39 -14.00 -4.78 0.00
C ALA A 39 -13.96 -3.38 -0.64
N ASN A 40 -13.93 -2.31 0.17
CA ASN A 40 -13.76 -0.95 -0.34
C ASN A 40 -12.44 -0.74 -1.08
N LEU A 41 -11.34 -1.31 -0.58
CA LEU A 41 -10.06 -1.31 -1.28
C LEU A 41 -10.15 -2.03 -2.63
N VAL A 42 -10.82 -3.19 -2.69
CA VAL A 42 -11.02 -3.93 -3.95
C VAL A 42 -11.80 -3.08 -4.96
N HIS A 43 -12.87 -2.40 -4.54
CA HIS A 43 -13.60 -1.48 -5.41
C HIS A 43 -12.72 -0.32 -5.92
N PHE A 44 -11.84 0.21 -5.08
CA PHE A 44 -10.89 1.25 -5.45
C PHE A 44 -9.87 0.76 -6.49
N VAL A 45 -9.25 -0.40 -6.25
CA VAL A 45 -8.31 -1.02 -7.20
C VAL A 45 -8.99 -1.32 -8.52
N ASN A 46 -10.23 -1.82 -8.50
CA ASN A 46 -11.03 -2.04 -9.70
C ASN A 46 -11.23 -0.75 -10.49
N SER A 47 -11.57 0.33 -9.80
CA SER A 47 -11.74 1.64 -10.42
C SER A 47 -10.46 2.11 -11.10
N LEU A 48 -9.30 1.95 -10.44
CA LEU A 48 -7.98 2.29 -11.04
C LEU A 48 -7.68 1.49 -12.32
N LEU A 49 -7.96 0.19 -12.32
CA LEU A 49 -7.73 -0.68 -13.48
C LEU A 49 -8.73 -0.40 -14.62
N LEU A 50 -9.93 0.09 -14.30
CA LEU A 50 -10.96 0.48 -15.28
C LEU A 50 -10.67 1.84 -15.93
N LEU A 51 -10.03 2.77 -15.21
CA LEU A 51 -9.68 4.10 -15.74
C LEU A 51 -8.72 4.00 -16.93
N ASN A 52 -7.73 3.12 -16.85
CA ASN A 52 -6.83 2.83 -17.97
C ASN A 52 -6.32 1.39 -17.90
N HIS A 53 -6.48 0.66 -19.01
CA HIS A 53 -5.99 -0.72 -19.18
C HIS A 53 -4.47 -0.89 -19.02
N LEU A 54 -3.70 0.21 -19.11
CA LEU A 54 -2.26 0.20 -18.87
C LEU A 54 -1.88 0.48 -17.41
N ASN A 55 -2.84 0.92 -16.57
CA ASN A 55 -2.60 1.15 -15.16
C ASN A 55 -2.18 -0.15 -14.49
N ARG A 56 -1.25 -0.02 -13.56
CA ARG A 56 -0.72 -1.14 -12.79
C ARG A 56 -0.98 -0.88 -11.33
N VAL A 57 -1.47 -1.91 -10.66
CA VAL A 57 -1.70 -1.87 -9.22
C VAL A 57 -1.02 -3.05 -8.56
N VAL A 58 -0.39 -2.78 -7.42
CA VAL A 58 0.17 -3.78 -6.53
C VAL A 58 -0.32 -3.50 -5.12
N VAL A 59 -0.74 -4.54 -4.41
CA VAL A 59 -1.14 -4.46 -3.01
C VAL A 59 -0.13 -5.22 -2.16
N ILE A 60 0.43 -4.54 -1.18
CA ILE A 60 1.39 -5.08 -0.20
C ILE A 60 0.71 -5.05 1.17
N ALA A 61 0.66 -6.19 1.85
CA ALA A 61 0.22 -6.26 3.24
C ALA A 61 1.39 -5.99 4.19
N ALA A 62 1.18 -5.09 5.13
CA ALA A 62 2.07 -4.78 6.24
C ALA A 62 1.52 -5.43 7.52
N GLY A 63 2.08 -6.59 7.86
CA GLY A 63 1.80 -7.27 9.13
C GLY A 63 2.65 -6.74 10.28
N VAL A 64 2.55 -7.41 11.41
CA VAL A 64 3.35 -7.10 12.62
C VAL A 64 4.73 -7.74 12.54
N SER A 65 4.83 -8.95 11.97
CA SER A 65 6.07 -9.71 11.91
C SER A 65 6.66 -9.80 10.49
N SER A 66 5.83 -9.66 9.47
CA SER A 66 6.22 -9.81 8.07
C SER A 66 5.47 -8.86 7.13
N CYS A 67 5.95 -8.76 5.89
CA CYS A 67 5.27 -8.05 4.81
C CYS A 67 5.21 -8.94 3.57
N ALA A 68 4.12 -8.92 2.81
CA ALA A 68 3.94 -9.77 1.64
C ALA A 68 3.17 -9.08 0.51
N TYR A 69 3.48 -9.47 -0.73
CA TYR A 69 2.69 -9.07 -1.90
C TYR A 69 1.41 -9.88 -1.93
N ILE A 70 0.27 -9.18 -1.87
CA ILE A 70 -1.06 -9.80 -1.90
C ILE A 70 -1.56 -9.91 -3.33
N PHE A 71 -1.48 -8.81 -4.06
CA PHE A 71 -2.01 -8.70 -5.41
C PHE A 71 -0.99 -8.00 -6.29
N ASP A 72 -0.76 -8.55 -7.48
CA ASP A 72 -0.02 -7.90 -8.55
C ASP A 72 -0.85 -8.04 -9.83
N SER A 73 -1.21 -6.90 -10.41
CA SER A 73 -1.91 -6.84 -11.70
C SER A 73 -1.14 -7.50 -12.86
N ASN A 74 0.18 -7.66 -12.77
CA ASN A 74 1.00 -8.29 -13.80
C ASN A 74 0.97 -9.84 -13.73
N ASP A 75 0.68 -10.40 -12.55
CA ASP A 75 0.52 -11.85 -12.38
C ASP A 75 -0.91 -12.32 -12.74
N ALA A 76 -1.85 -11.37 -12.91
CA ALA A 76 -3.15 -11.62 -13.50
C ALA A 76 -2.94 -11.93 -14.99
N SER A 77 -3.09 -13.19 -15.33
CA SER A 77 -2.69 -13.79 -16.62
C SER A 77 -3.25 -13.02 -17.84
N PRO A 78 -2.49 -12.89 -18.95
CA PRO A 78 -2.98 -12.27 -20.20
C PRO A 78 -4.00 -13.14 -20.95
N SER A 79 -4.33 -14.33 -20.44
CA SER A 79 -5.41 -15.18 -20.93
C SER A 79 -6.75 -14.59 -20.49
N GLY A 80 -7.34 -13.80 -21.38
CA GLY A 80 -8.64 -13.16 -21.18
C GLY A 80 -9.70 -14.09 -20.61
N GLY A 81 -10.46 -13.56 -19.65
CA GLY A 81 -11.71 -14.18 -19.19
C GLY A 81 -11.76 -14.60 -17.72
N VAL A 82 -10.65 -14.62 -16.98
CA VAL A 82 -10.73 -14.73 -15.52
C VAL A 82 -11.14 -13.35 -15.00
N GLY A 83 -12.46 -13.17 -14.85
CA GLY A 83 -13.05 -11.91 -14.44
C GLY A 83 -12.32 -11.35 -13.24
N VAL A 84 -12.10 -10.03 -13.26
CA VAL A 84 -11.52 -9.22 -12.19
C VAL A 84 -11.88 -9.77 -10.80
N MET A 85 -13.16 -10.13 -10.59
CA MET A 85 -13.68 -10.83 -9.41
C MET A 85 -12.89 -12.07 -8.93
N ALA A 86 -12.56 -13.02 -9.81
CA ALA A 86 -11.83 -14.23 -9.41
C ALA A 86 -10.39 -13.94 -8.96
N THR A 87 -9.77 -12.88 -9.50
CA THR A 87 -8.45 -12.44 -9.05
C THR A 87 -8.54 -11.78 -7.68
N PHE A 88 -9.64 -11.08 -7.37
CA PHE A 88 -9.89 -10.54 -6.04
C PHE A 88 -10.28 -11.60 -5.02
N ASP A 89 -11.04 -12.63 -5.40
CA ASP A 89 -11.30 -13.77 -4.52
C ASP A 89 -9.99 -14.46 -4.11
N LYS A 90 -9.06 -14.60 -5.07
CA LYS A 90 -7.71 -15.10 -4.79
C LYS A 90 -6.93 -14.15 -3.87
N ALA A 91 -7.03 -12.84 -4.09
CA ALA A 91 -6.40 -11.84 -3.24
C ALA A 91 -6.95 -11.89 -1.80
N SER A 92 -8.27 -11.93 -1.61
CA SER A 92 -8.93 -12.05 -0.31
C SER A 92 -8.46 -13.28 0.46
N ARG A 93 -8.45 -14.46 -0.20
CA ARG A 93 -7.94 -15.70 0.40
C ARG A 93 -6.48 -15.58 0.81
N LYS A 94 -5.65 -14.95 -0.02
CA LYS A 94 -4.23 -14.74 0.25
C LYS A 94 -4.00 -13.77 1.41
N VAL A 95 -4.82 -12.73 1.55
CA VAL A 95 -4.80 -11.83 2.70
C VAL A 95 -5.17 -12.58 3.98
N GLU A 96 -6.25 -13.35 3.96
CA GLU A 96 -6.69 -14.12 5.12
C GLU A 96 -5.62 -15.14 5.56
N GLU A 97 -5.02 -15.85 4.62
CA GLU A 97 -3.91 -16.78 4.87
C GLU A 97 -2.70 -16.05 5.45
N PHE A 98 -2.35 -14.88 4.88
CA PHE A 98 -1.25 -14.05 5.36
C PHE A 98 -1.50 -13.56 6.80
N ILE A 99 -2.70 -13.05 7.11
CA ILE A 99 -3.05 -12.60 8.46
C ILE A 99 -2.96 -13.77 9.45
N ALA A 100 -3.45 -14.95 9.08
CA ALA A 100 -3.37 -16.14 9.92
C ALA A 100 -1.92 -16.59 10.15
N GLN A 101 -1.06 -16.51 9.13
CA GLN A 101 0.36 -16.84 9.24
C GLN A 101 1.12 -15.81 10.10
N ASP A 102 0.88 -14.52 9.90
CA ASP A 102 1.52 -13.43 10.66
C ASP A 102 1.11 -13.47 12.15
N ALA A 103 -0.15 -13.80 12.45
CA ALA A 103 -0.61 -14.02 13.81
C ALA A 103 0.11 -15.19 14.50
N ARG A 104 0.33 -16.31 13.79
CA ARG A 104 1.09 -17.47 14.30
C ARG A 104 2.56 -17.13 14.53
N ALA A 105 3.19 -16.41 13.60
CA ALA A 105 4.58 -15.97 13.72
C ALA A 105 4.77 -15.00 14.89
N THR A 106 3.80 -14.11 15.11
CA THR A 106 3.79 -13.18 16.25
C THR A 106 3.62 -13.92 17.58
N ALA A 107 2.74 -14.94 17.64
CA ALA A 107 2.55 -15.76 18.84
C ALA A 107 3.78 -16.62 19.20
N GLY A 108 4.57 -17.05 18.20
CA GLY A 108 5.81 -17.79 18.42
C GLY A 108 6.99 -16.93 18.90
N ASN A 109 6.95 -15.62 18.61
CA ASN A 109 7.95 -14.66 19.05
C ASN A 109 7.50 -13.98 20.35
N SER A 110 7.76 -14.63 21.50
CA SER A 110 7.39 -14.15 22.85
C SER A 110 7.90 -12.75 23.24
N SER A 111 8.69 -12.08 22.39
CA SER A 111 9.13 -10.68 22.56
C SER A 111 8.14 -9.64 22.00
N VAL A 112 7.17 -10.03 21.17
CA VAL A 112 6.20 -9.14 20.51
C VAL A 112 4.82 -9.17 21.20
N ALA A 113 4.73 -9.80 22.37
CA ALA A 113 3.52 -9.94 23.19
C ALA A 113 3.09 -8.62 23.90
N SER A 114 3.23 -7.48 23.22
CA SER A 114 2.69 -6.21 23.70
C SER A 114 1.47 -5.86 22.86
N ALA A 115 0.37 -5.54 23.53
CA ALA A 115 -0.91 -5.13 22.92
C ALA A 115 -0.82 -3.88 22.00
N ASN A 116 0.38 -3.32 21.81
CA ASN A 116 0.68 -2.15 20.99
C ASN A 116 1.69 -2.46 19.86
N ALA A 117 1.77 -3.70 19.38
CA ALA A 117 2.67 -4.04 18.29
C ALA A 117 2.33 -3.22 17.04
N ALA A 118 3.28 -2.41 16.57
CA ALA A 118 3.12 -1.59 15.37
C ALA A 118 3.27 -2.44 14.11
N SER A 119 2.57 -2.06 13.03
CA SER A 119 2.77 -2.67 11.72
C SER A 119 4.16 -2.34 11.15
N LEU A 120 4.73 -3.23 10.34
CA LEU A 120 6.03 -3.07 9.70
C LEU A 120 5.97 -2.16 8.47
N LEU A 121 5.62 -0.88 8.68
CA LEU A 121 5.54 0.12 7.61
C LEU A 121 6.88 0.26 6.86
N SER A 122 8.00 0.24 7.57
CA SER A 122 9.34 0.36 6.98
C SER A 122 9.65 -0.74 5.96
N GLY A 123 9.25 -1.98 6.27
CA GLY A 123 9.40 -3.13 5.39
C GLY A 123 8.54 -3.00 4.14
N ALA A 124 7.27 -2.61 4.32
CA ALA A 124 6.34 -2.44 3.20
C ALA A 124 6.77 -1.31 2.25
N LEU A 125 7.23 -0.17 2.76
CA LEU A 125 7.77 0.93 1.94
C LEU A 125 9.02 0.51 1.17
N SER A 126 9.92 -0.26 1.81
CA SER A 126 11.12 -0.78 1.15
C SER A 126 10.76 -1.74 0.00
N LEU A 127 9.77 -2.63 0.21
CA LEU A 127 9.24 -3.50 -0.84
C LEU A 127 8.63 -2.69 -1.99
N ALA A 128 7.80 -1.69 -1.67
CA ALA A 128 7.18 -0.81 -2.66
C ALA A 128 8.23 -0.11 -3.53
N LEU A 129 9.24 0.50 -2.92
CA LEU A 129 10.31 1.20 -3.64
C LEU A 129 11.16 0.25 -4.48
N CYS A 130 11.51 -0.92 -3.95
CA CYS A 130 12.22 -1.95 -4.72
C CYS A 130 11.40 -2.41 -5.93
N TYR A 131 10.09 -2.58 -5.77
CA TYR A 131 9.18 -2.96 -6.84
C TYR A 131 9.10 -1.90 -7.94
N ILE A 132 8.91 -0.63 -7.56
CA ILE A 132 8.89 0.50 -8.50
C ILE A 132 10.20 0.57 -9.27
N GLN A 133 11.34 0.45 -8.58
CA GLN A 133 12.65 0.49 -9.20
C GLN A 133 12.87 -0.70 -10.15
N ARG A 134 12.34 -1.88 -9.83
CA ARG A 134 12.36 -3.05 -10.72
C ARG A 134 11.58 -2.75 -12.02
N ILE A 135 10.38 -2.18 -11.92
CA ILE A 135 9.60 -1.79 -13.11
C ILE A 135 10.36 -0.76 -13.94
N PHE A 136 10.96 0.24 -13.32
CA PHE A 136 11.74 1.26 -14.02
C PHE A 136 12.97 0.70 -14.74
N ARG A 137 13.55 -0.39 -14.25
CA ARG A 137 14.71 -1.04 -14.90
C ARG A 137 14.31 -2.01 -16.00
N SER A 138 13.17 -2.67 -15.86
CA SER A 138 12.71 -3.70 -16.80
C SER A 138 11.78 -3.18 -17.91
N GLY A 139 11.13 -2.03 -17.69
CA GLY A 139 10.11 -1.49 -18.59
C GLY A 139 10.67 -0.59 -19.70
N THR A 140 10.06 -0.66 -20.89
CA THR A 140 10.29 0.29 -21.99
C THR A 140 9.49 1.58 -21.83
N ARG A 141 8.47 1.58 -20.97
CA ARG A 141 7.66 2.75 -20.58
C ARG A 141 7.79 2.97 -19.08
N HIS A 142 7.98 4.21 -18.68
CA HIS A 142 8.04 4.60 -17.27
C HIS A 142 6.66 5.11 -16.82
N PRO A 143 5.88 4.31 -16.07
CA PRO A 143 4.63 4.79 -15.50
C PRO A 143 4.92 5.87 -14.46
N GLN A 144 3.94 6.73 -14.17
CA GLN A 144 4.00 7.63 -13.03
C GLN A 144 3.72 6.83 -11.74
N PRO A 145 4.71 6.65 -10.85
CA PRO A 145 4.54 5.84 -9.65
C PRO A 145 3.93 6.67 -8.53
N ARG A 146 3.08 6.05 -7.72
CA ARG A 146 2.49 6.64 -6.51
C ARG A 146 2.33 5.54 -5.46
N ILE A 147 2.67 5.84 -4.22
CA ILE A 147 2.49 4.91 -3.09
C ILE A 147 1.31 5.41 -2.28
N LEU A 148 0.32 4.55 -2.02
CA LEU A 148 -0.82 4.85 -1.15
C LEU A 148 -0.72 3.98 0.10
N CYS A 149 -0.52 4.60 1.26
CA CYS A 149 -0.46 3.92 2.55
C CYS A 149 -1.82 3.99 3.26
N LEU A 150 -2.46 2.84 3.46
CA LEU A 150 -3.66 2.69 4.26
C LEU A 150 -3.28 2.13 5.63
N GLN A 151 -3.18 3.01 6.63
CA GLN A 151 -2.69 2.64 7.96
C GLN A 151 -3.76 2.86 9.03
N GLY A 152 -3.90 1.90 9.94
CA GLY A 152 -4.81 2.01 11.09
C GLY A 152 -4.09 1.94 12.44
N SER A 153 -3.06 1.12 12.53
CA SER A 153 -2.26 0.90 13.73
C SER A 153 -1.35 2.08 14.08
N PRO A 154 -1.00 2.24 15.37
CA PRO A 154 -0.08 3.29 15.81
C PRO A 154 1.34 3.08 15.28
N ASP A 155 2.08 4.17 15.12
CA ASP A 155 3.46 4.15 14.67
C ASP A 155 4.38 3.54 15.74
N GLY A 156 5.27 2.64 15.31
CA GLY A 156 6.33 2.08 16.15
C GLY A 156 7.56 2.98 16.15
N PRO A 157 7.97 3.61 17.28
CA PRO A 157 9.10 4.54 17.31
C PRO A 157 10.43 3.88 16.90
N GLU A 158 10.57 2.57 17.15
CA GLU A 158 11.72 1.76 16.75
C GLU A 158 11.97 1.76 15.24
N GLN A 159 10.92 1.97 14.43
CA GLN A 159 11.01 1.96 12.97
C GLN A 159 11.35 3.32 12.38
N TYR A 160 11.47 4.38 13.19
CA TYR A 160 11.64 5.76 12.70
C TYR A 160 12.77 5.89 11.67
N VAL A 161 13.96 5.38 11.99
CA VAL A 161 15.13 5.50 11.10
C VAL A 161 14.88 4.80 9.76
N ALA A 162 14.29 3.61 9.79
CA ALA A 162 14.02 2.82 8.59
C ALA A 162 12.91 3.45 7.72
N VAL A 163 11.86 3.97 8.34
CA VAL A 163 10.78 4.69 7.64
C VAL A 163 11.32 5.97 7.01
N MET A 164 12.09 6.78 7.74
CA MET A 164 12.67 8.02 7.21
C MET A 164 13.62 7.76 6.05
N ASN A 165 14.47 6.74 6.13
CA ASN A 165 15.33 6.34 5.01
C ASN A 165 14.51 5.96 3.75
N SER A 166 13.37 5.31 3.95
CA SER A 166 12.44 4.96 2.87
C SER A 166 11.80 6.22 2.28
N ILE A 167 11.36 7.16 3.10
CA ILE A 167 10.77 8.44 2.66
C ILE A 167 11.77 9.26 1.85
N PHE A 168 13.02 9.41 2.31
CA PHE A 168 14.04 10.13 1.56
C PHE A 168 14.38 9.43 0.24
N SER A 169 14.34 8.10 0.22
CA SER A 169 14.53 7.32 -1.01
C SER A 169 13.37 7.53 -2.00
N ALA A 170 12.13 7.59 -1.51
CA ALA A 170 10.95 7.93 -2.30
C ALA A 170 11.04 9.34 -2.88
N GLN A 171 11.41 10.33 -2.05
CA GLN A 171 11.60 11.72 -2.47
C GLN A 171 12.64 11.84 -3.58
N ARG A 172 13.81 11.19 -3.42
CA ARG A 172 14.86 11.16 -4.46
C ARG A 172 14.41 10.50 -5.75
N SER A 173 13.49 9.55 -5.67
CA SER A 173 12.92 8.84 -6.81
C SER A 173 11.71 9.57 -7.40
N MET A 174 11.33 10.73 -6.84
CA MET A 174 10.14 11.51 -7.21
C MET A 174 8.85 10.68 -7.14
N VAL A 175 8.74 9.83 -6.11
CA VAL A 175 7.54 9.02 -5.85
C VAL A 175 6.75 9.66 -4.71
N PRO A 176 5.57 10.25 -4.97
CA PRO A 176 4.72 10.75 -3.91
C PRO A 176 4.18 9.60 -3.05
N ILE A 177 4.18 9.81 -1.74
CA ILE A 177 3.57 8.92 -0.74
C ILE A 177 2.29 9.59 -0.24
N ASP A 178 1.17 9.07 -0.69
CA ASP A 178 -0.14 9.39 -0.15
C ASP A 178 -0.45 8.51 1.05
N SER A 179 -1.22 9.04 1.97
CA SER A 179 -1.59 8.35 3.20
C SER A 179 -3.05 8.57 3.53
N CYS A 180 -3.73 7.49 3.89
CA CYS A 180 -5.08 7.50 4.42
C CYS A 180 -5.09 6.75 5.75
N ILE A 181 -5.38 7.48 6.83
CA ILE A 181 -5.38 6.95 8.18
C ILE A 181 -6.77 6.49 8.57
N VAL A 182 -6.95 5.18 8.73
CA VAL A 182 -8.22 4.55 9.14
C VAL A 182 -8.38 4.56 10.67
N GLY A 183 -7.27 4.72 11.39
CA GLY A 183 -7.22 4.75 12.85
C GLY A 183 -7.70 6.07 13.47
N THR A 184 -7.96 6.04 14.78
CA THR A 184 -8.32 7.23 15.55
C THR A 184 -7.12 8.16 15.78
N GLN A 185 -5.91 7.60 15.84
CA GLN A 185 -4.66 8.33 16.04
C GLN A 185 -4.05 8.76 14.71
N ASP A 186 -3.41 9.93 14.71
CA ASP A 186 -2.62 10.40 13.58
C ASP A 186 -1.26 9.71 13.52
N SER A 187 -0.78 9.45 12.31
CA SER A 187 0.58 8.92 12.08
C SER A 187 1.53 10.08 11.79
N ALA A 188 2.46 10.35 12.71
CA ALA A 188 3.47 11.38 12.52
C ALA A 188 4.42 11.02 11.37
N PHE A 189 4.68 9.73 11.17
CA PHE A 189 5.54 9.26 10.09
C PHE A 189 4.91 9.50 8.72
N LEU A 190 3.62 9.17 8.55
CA LEU A 190 2.94 9.35 7.28
C LEU A 190 2.65 10.83 6.96
N GLN A 191 2.39 11.66 7.98
CA GLN A 191 2.31 13.11 7.80
C GLN A 191 3.62 13.68 7.21
N GLN A 192 4.76 13.28 7.78
CA GLN A 192 6.07 13.68 7.25
C GLN A 192 6.32 13.09 5.86
N ALA A 193 5.94 11.83 5.62
CA ALA A 193 6.09 11.18 4.34
C ALA A 193 5.37 11.95 3.23
N SER A 194 4.09 12.28 3.44
CA SER A 194 3.29 13.01 2.47
C SER A 194 3.82 14.43 2.28
N TYR A 195 4.22 15.14 3.34
CA TYR A 195 4.81 16.49 3.21
C TYR A 195 6.14 16.49 2.43
N ILE A 196 7.06 15.58 2.74
CA ILE A 196 8.40 15.54 2.13
C ILE A 196 8.34 15.10 0.66
N THR A 197 7.44 14.18 0.33
CA THR A 197 7.31 13.62 -1.02
C THR A 197 6.30 14.38 -1.89
N GLY A 198 5.56 15.35 -1.33
CA GLY A 198 4.50 16.08 -2.04
C GLY A 198 3.22 15.26 -2.26
N GLY A 199 3.00 14.24 -1.43
CA GLY A 199 1.76 13.45 -1.40
C GLY A 199 0.67 14.08 -0.54
N VAL A 200 -0.48 13.42 -0.48
CA VAL A 200 -1.67 13.85 0.27
C VAL A 200 -1.83 13.01 1.54
N TYR A 201 -2.00 13.69 2.67
CA TYR A 201 -2.37 13.06 3.95
C TYR A 201 -3.87 13.26 4.20
N LEU A 202 -4.59 12.15 4.43
CA LEU A 202 -6.02 12.17 4.66
C LEU A 202 -6.38 11.35 5.91
N LYS A 203 -7.23 11.92 6.75
CA LYS A 203 -7.84 11.24 7.88
C LYS A 203 -9.36 11.35 7.76
N PRO A 204 -10.05 10.28 7.33
CA PRO A 204 -11.51 10.23 7.30
C PRO A 204 -12.11 10.48 8.69
N GLN A 205 -13.12 11.34 8.76
CA GLN A 205 -13.89 11.53 10.00
C GLN A 205 -14.92 10.40 10.19
N GLU A 206 -15.47 9.89 9.09
CA GLU A 206 -16.42 8.78 9.07
C GLU A 206 -15.91 7.65 8.16
N LEU A 207 -15.84 6.44 8.70
CA LEU A 207 -15.38 5.26 7.96
C LEU A 207 -16.43 4.68 7.01
N ASN A 208 -17.71 5.03 7.20
CA ASN A 208 -18.81 4.60 6.32
C ASN A 208 -18.66 5.12 4.89
N GLY A 209 -17.98 6.26 4.72
CA GLY A 209 -17.68 6.88 3.43
C GLY A 209 -16.28 6.55 2.90
N LEU A 210 -15.60 5.51 3.39
CA LEU A 210 -14.18 5.24 3.06
C LEU A 210 -13.91 5.25 1.55
N PHE A 211 -14.79 4.66 0.74
CA PHE A 211 -14.62 4.64 -0.71
C PHE A 211 -14.59 6.05 -1.33
N GLN A 212 -15.38 7.00 -0.83
CA GLN A 212 -15.37 8.39 -1.29
C GLN A 212 -14.02 9.05 -1.05
N TYR A 213 -13.41 8.77 0.11
CA TYR A 213 -12.07 9.25 0.44
C TYR A 213 -11.00 8.58 -0.43
N LEU A 214 -11.10 7.27 -0.67
CA LEU A 214 -10.20 6.55 -1.57
C LEU A 214 -10.28 7.08 -3.00
N ALA A 215 -11.47 7.43 -3.48
CA ALA A 215 -11.69 7.97 -4.82
C ALA A 215 -10.95 9.30 -5.07
N MET A 216 -10.60 10.06 -4.03
CA MET A 216 -9.78 11.27 -4.15
C MET A 216 -8.34 10.97 -4.58
N PHE A 217 -7.85 9.76 -4.36
CA PHE A 217 -6.50 9.31 -4.75
C PHE A 217 -6.46 8.67 -6.15
N LEU A 218 -7.57 8.67 -6.89
CA LEU A 218 -7.55 8.28 -8.29
C LEU A 218 -6.74 9.32 -9.09
N PRO A 219 -5.88 8.87 -10.04
CA PRO A 219 -5.08 9.74 -10.88
C PRO A 219 -5.92 10.55 -11.88
#